data_AF-A0A355Q9L4-F1
#
_entry.id   AF-A0A355Q9L4-F1
#
_cell.length_a   1.000
_cell.length_b   1.000
_cell.length_c   1.000
_cell.angle_alpha   90.00
_cell.angle_beta   90.00
_cell.angle_gamma   90.00
#
_symmetry.space_group_name_H-M   'P 1'
#
loop_
_entity.id
_entity.type
_entity.pdbx_description
1 polymer ?
#
loop_
_entity_poly.entity_id
_entity_poly.type
_entity_poly.pdbx_seq_one_letter_code
_entity_poly.pdbx_strand_id
1 'polypeptide(L)'
;MTNRQIEKERSVKWQQAVLRSRRRRQWKLAALTIFLSVVSIPILLAYLWMVTIAFTAKTGGVETATLWIAAAILTPMLIIYAVIHNIEDLPNKRRWGWVLIGVGFAIGAVLLWDEFHLKNFRFMVNPNLVEDIRGVATAGGQFPWVWEAFFNSLFLASFQTVIVVTVSSLAGYYLSRFAFTGRSLFLQSLLVLQAFPAITLVIPIFLIVYWVGLVNTIYAPILVITALELPFFI
;
A
#
# COMPACT_ATOMS: atom_id res chain seq x y z
N MET A 1 64.05 -8.52 3.20
CA MET A 1 62.89 -8.98 2.42
C MET A 1 62.95 -8.34 1.04
N THR A 2 62.91 -9.14 -0.03
CA THR A 2 63.06 -8.66 -1.42
C THR A 2 61.75 -8.04 -1.90
N ASN A 3 61.78 -7.02 -2.77
CA ASN A 3 60.59 -6.29 -3.25
C ASN A 3 59.45 -7.22 -3.77
N ARG A 4 59.81 -8.34 -4.40
CA ARG A 4 58.88 -9.39 -4.85
C ARG A 4 58.13 -10.12 -3.73
N GLN A 5 58.73 -10.27 -2.55
CA GLN A 5 58.07 -10.90 -1.40
C GLN A 5 56.99 -9.99 -0.82
N ILE A 6 57.26 -8.68 -0.78
CA ILE A 6 56.31 -7.66 -0.31
C ILE A 6 55.11 -7.58 -1.25
N GLU A 7 55.33 -7.59 -2.57
CA GLU A 7 54.23 -7.64 -3.55
C GLU A 7 53.39 -8.90 -3.42
N LYS A 8 54.03 -10.07 -3.25
CA LYS A 8 53.31 -11.34 -3.11
C LYS A 8 52.45 -11.35 -1.84
N GLU A 9 52.99 -10.89 -0.71
CA GLU A 9 52.26 -10.79 0.55
C GLU A 9 51.11 -9.77 0.46
N ARG A 10 51.33 -8.64 -0.20
CA ARG A 10 50.30 -7.62 -0.47
C ARG A 10 49.18 -8.18 -1.35
N SER A 11 49.51 -8.92 -2.40
CA SER A 11 48.53 -9.55 -3.30
C SER A 11 47.64 -10.57 -2.59
N VAL A 12 48.22 -11.39 -1.70
CA VAL A 12 47.47 -12.36 -0.88
C VAL A 12 46.55 -11.64 0.12
N LYS A 13 47.05 -10.59 0.80
CA LYS A 13 46.23 -9.76 1.70
C LYS A 13 45.06 -9.11 0.95
N TRP A 14 45.30 -8.60 -0.27
CA TRP A 14 44.24 -8.04 -1.12
C TRP A 14 43.21 -9.09 -1.56
N GLN A 15 43.65 -10.28 -2.00
CA GLN A 15 42.73 -11.37 -2.36
C GLN A 15 41.85 -11.78 -1.18
N GLN A 16 42.44 -11.91 0.02
CA GLN A 16 41.70 -12.20 1.25
C GLN A 16 40.71 -11.09 1.61
N ALA A 17 41.09 -9.81 1.44
CA ALA A 17 40.22 -8.67 1.68
C ALA A 17 39.02 -8.64 0.70
N VAL A 18 39.25 -8.96 -0.59
CA VAL A 18 38.20 -9.04 -1.62
C VAL A 18 37.20 -10.16 -1.29
N LEU A 19 37.68 -11.35 -0.91
CA LEU A 19 36.82 -12.47 -0.53
C LEU A 19 35.97 -12.15 0.71
N ARG A 20 36.56 -11.51 1.73
CA ARG A 20 35.84 -11.06 2.93
C ARG A 20 34.77 -10.01 2.59
N SER A 21 35.07 -9.08 1.67
CA SER A 21 34.12 -8.06 1.23
C SER A 21 32.93 -8.65 0.48
N ARG A 22 33.19 -9.58 -0.48
CA ARG A 22 32.14 -10.30 -1.22
C ARG A 22 31.23 -11.09 -0.28
N ARG A 23 31.82 -11.89 0.62
CA ARG A 23 31.07 -12.67 1.61
C ARG A 23 30.23 -11.76 2.52
N ARG A 24 30.77 -10.66 3.05
CA ARG A 24 29.99 -9.70 3.86
C ARG A 24 28.85 -9.06 3.08
N ARG A 25 29.06 -8.69 1.81
CA ARG A 25 28.00 -8.15 0.95
C ARG A 25 26.90 -9.18 0.72
N GLN A 26 27.26 -10.43 0.42
CA GLN A 26 26.30 -11.52 0.22
C GLN A 26 25.50 -11.79 1.48
N TRP A 27 26.14 -11.90 2.65
CA TRP A 27 25.41 -12.08 3.91
C TRP A 27 24.44 -10.93 4.21
N LYS A 28 24.83 -9.69 3.95
CA LYS A 28 23.94 -8.53 4.14
C LYS A 28 22.74 -8.58 3.18
N LEU A 29 22.98 -8.88 1.91
CA LEU A 29 21.91 -9.01 0.91
C LEU A 29 21.01 -10.21 1.20
N ALA A 30 21.58 -11.31 1.67
CA ALA A 30 20.85 -12.50 2.09
C ALA A 30 19.95 -12.23 3.28
N ALA A 31 20.51 -11.64 4.34
CA ALA A 31 19.75 -11.25 5.53
C ALA A 31 18.62 -10.28 5.16
N LEU A 32 18.91 -9.27 4.33
CA LEU A 32 17.92 -8.31 3.87
C LEU A 32 16.80 -8.98 3.07
N THR A 33 17.14 -9.83 2.10
CA THR A 33 16.13 -10.50 1.25
C THR A 33 15.27 -11.47 2.04
N ILE A 34 15.86 -12.29 2.92
CA ILE A 34 15.11 -13.19 3.80
C ILE A 34 14.19 -12.38 4.72
N PHE A 35 14.69 -11.33 5.36
CA PHE A 35 13.89 -10.47 6.22
C PHE A 35 12.71 -9.85 5.48
N LEU A 36 12.95 -9.24 4.32
CA LEU A 36 11.90 -8.64 3.49
C LEU A 36 10.88 -9.69 3.02
N SER A 37 11.33 -10.88 2.63
CA SER A 37 10.43 -11.98 2.26
C SER A 37 9.54 -12.40 3.42
N VAL A 38 10.08 -12.58 4.62
CA VAL A 38 9.32 -12.98 5.82
C VAL A 38 8.28 -11.92 6.19
N VAL A 39 8.66 -10.65 6.24
CA VAL A 39 7.74 -9.52 6.54
C VAL A 39 6.66 -9.38 5.46
N SER A 40 6.97 -9.72 4.21
CA SER A 40 6.01 -9.63 3.11
C SER A 40 4.96 -10.73 3.13
N ILE A 41 5.21 -11.90 3.73
CA ILE A 41 4.26 -13.03 3.77
C ILE A 41 2.89 -12.60 4.30
N PRO A 42 2.74 -12.06 5.53
CA PRO A 42 1.43 -11.72 6.07
C PRO A 42 0.71 -10.62 5.25
N ILE A 43 1.47 -9.67 4.69
CA ILE A 43 0.94 -8.58 3.86
C ILE A 43 0.39 -9.15 2.55
N LEU A 44 1.23 -9.86 1.80
CA LEU A 44 0.86 -10.43 0.50
C LEU A 44 -0.19 -11.52 0.63
N LEU A 45 -0.20 -12.27 1.74
CA LEU A 45 -1.22 -13.28 1.99
C LEU A 45 -2.60 -12.66 2.12
N ALA A 46 -2.72 -11.55 2.85
CA ALA A 46 -3.99 -10.83 2.99
C ALA A 46 -4.51 -10.36 1.61
N TYR A 47 -3.64 -9.80 0.76
CA TYR A 47 -4.03 -9.36 -0.58
C TYR A 47 -4.34 -10.52 -1.53
N LEU A 48 -3.52 -11.56 -1.56
CA LEU A 48 -3.75 -12.74 -2.40
C LEU A 48 -5.08 -13.40 -1.99
N TRP A 49 -5.31 -13.56 -0.69
CA TRP A 49 -6.55 -14.10 -0.17
C TRP A 49 -7.77 -13.24 -0.58
N MET A 50 -7.67 -11.92 -0.42
CA MET A 50 -8.72 -10.97 -0.84
C MET A 50 -9.05 -11.06 -2.34
N VAL A 51 -8.04 -11.27 -3.19
CA VAL A 51 -8.27 -11.50 -4.62
C VAL A 51 -8.93 -12.84 -4.87
N THR A 52 -8.44 -13.92 -4.23
CA THR A 52 -9.03 -15.26 -4.43
C THR A 52 -10.49 -15.33 -3.98
N ILE A 53 -10.80 -14.79 -2.80
CA ILE A 53 -12.16 -14.83 -2.24
C ILE A 53 -13.15 -14.02 -3.09
N ALA A 54 -12.70 -12.98 -3.80
CA ALA A 54 -13.54 -12.25 -4.75
C ALA A 54 -14.10 -13.15 -5.87
N PHE A 55 -13.41 -14.23 -6.23
CA PHE A 55 -13.86 -15.18 -7.26
C PHE A 55 -14.38 -16.51 -6.72
N THR A 56 -14.13 -16.85 -5.46
CA THR A 56 -14.45 -18.19 -4.92
C THR A 56 -15.49 -18.19 -3.80
N ALA A 57 -15.75 -17.06 -3.13
CA ALA A 57 -16.63 -17.02 -1.96
C ALA A 57 -18.07 -17.42 -2.28
N LYS A 58 -18.61 -18.41 -1.57
CA LYS A 58 -19.98 -18.92 -1.76
C LYS A 58 -20.96 -18.32 -0.75
N THR A 59 -20.51 -18.03 0.46
CA THR A 59 -21.38 -17.68 1.60
C THR A 59 -21.33 -16.20 2.01
N GLY A 60 -20.60 -15.35 1.28
CA GLY A 60 -20.42 -13.94 1.63
C GLY A 60 -19.66 -13.71 2.96
N GLY A 61 -19.02 -14.76 3.49
CA GLY A 61 -18.24 -14.76 4.72
C GLY A 61 -16.78 -15.13 4.51
N VAL A 62 -16.02 -15.20 5.61
CA VAL A 62 -14.59 -15.56 5.61
C VAL A 62 -14.43 -17.05 5.35
N GLU A 63 -14.01 -17.42 4.14
CA GLU A 63 -13.73 -18.81 3.79
C GLU A 63 -12.28 -19.18 4.11
N THR A 64 -12.11 -19.97 5.18
CA THR A 64 -10.81 -20.41 5.68
C THR A 64 -10.09 -21.34 4.70
N ALA A 65 -10.82 -22.13 3.91
CA ALA A 65 -10.22 -23.04 2.91
C ALA A 65 -9.41 -22.28 1.85
N THR A 66 -9.98 -21.21 1.30
CA THR A 66 -9.31 -20.35 0.31
C THR A 66 -8.06 -19.68 0.89
N LEU A 67 -8.10 -19.28 2.17
CA LEU A 67 -6.95 -18.71 2.87
C LEU A 67 -5.78 -19.70 2.93
N TRP A 68 -6.06 -20.96 3.27
CA TRP A 68 -5.02 -21.99 3.32
C TRP A 68 -4.43 -22.29 1.95
N ILE A 69 -5.23 -22.28 0.88
CA ILE A 69 -4.73 -22.43 -0.50
C ILE A 69 -3.83 -21.25 -0.88
N ALA A 70 -4.27 -20.02 -0.61
CA ALA A 70 -3.44 -18.82 -0.85
C ALA A 70 -2.12 -18.88 -0.07
N ALA A 71 -2.15 -19.32 1.19
CA ALA A 71 -0.95 -19.51 2.02
C ALA A 71 -0.02 -20.60 1.48
N ALA A 72 -0.59 -21.74 1.06
CA ALA A 72 0.13 -22.87 0.51
C ALA A 72 0.77 -22.57 -0.84
N ILE A 73 0.26 -21.60 -1.61
CA ILE A 73 0.89 -21.14 -2.85
C ILE A 73 1.95 -20.07 -2.55
N LEU A 74 1.57 -19.03 -1.81
CA LEU A 74 2.40 -17.85 -1.60
C LEU A 74 3.67 -18.13 -0.79
N THR A 75 3.54 -18.89 0.29
CA THR A 75 4.65 -19.15 1.23
C THR A 75 5.81 -19.88 0.55
N PRO A 76 5.62 -21.05 -0.10
CA PRO A 76 6.72 -21.70 -0.81
C PRO A 76 7.22 -20.85 -1.97
N MET A 77 6.35 -20.12 -2.68
CA MET A 77 6.78 -19.24 -3.76
C MET A 77 7.77 -18.16 -3.28
N LEU A 78 7.47 -17.50 -2.14
CA LEU A 78 8.35 -16.48 -1.56
C LEU A 78 9.64 -17.08 -1.00
N ILE A 79 9.60 -18.27 -0.39
CA ILE A 79 10.79 -18.98 0.08
C ILE A 79 11.70 -19.34 -1.10
N ILE A 80 11.14 -19.92 -2.17
CA ILE A 80 11.91 -20.29 -3.36
C ILE A 80 12.49 -19.03 -4.03
N TYR A 81 11.71 -17.94 -4.10
CA TYR A 81 12.20 -16.66 -4.62
C TYR A 81 13.38 -16.11 -3.80
N ALA A 82 13.28 -16.15 -2.46
CA ALA A 82 14.36 -15.74 -1.57
C ALA A 82 15.62 -16.60 -1.80
N VAL A 83 15.48 -17.91 -1.93
CA VAL A 83 16.60 -18.83 -2.21
C VAL A 83 17.24 -18.50 -3.57
N ILE A 84 16.44 -18.35 -4.63
CA ILE A 84 16.92 -18.00 -5.98
C ILE A 84 17.71 -16.69 -6.00
N HIS A 85 17.25 -15.69 -5.24
CA HIS A 85 17.94 -14.40 -5.18
C HIS A 85 19.31 -14.51 -4.50
N ASN A 86 19.45 -15.45 -3.56
CA ASN A 86 20.67 -15.72 -2.81
C ASN A 86 21.73 -16.53 -3.57
N ILE A 87 21.36 -17.22 -4.65
CA ILE A 87 22.30 -17.97 -5.50
C ILE A 87 23.06 -16.99 -6.39
N GLU A 88 24.38 -16.87 -6.27
CA GLU A 88 25.18 -15.90 -7.04
C GLU A 88 25.23 -16.18 -8.54
N ASP A 89 25.42 -17.45 -8.91
CA ASP A 89 25.75 -17.87 -10.27
C ASP A 89 24.52 -18.12 -11.15
N LEU A 90 23.31 -17.75 -10.69
CA LEU A 90 22.09 -18.04 -11.44
C LEU A 90 21.90 -17.02 -12.59
N PRO A 91 21.94 -17.46 -13.87
CA PRO A 91 21.72 -16.56 -14.99
C PRO A 91 20.27 -16.07 -14.98
N ASN A 92 20.10 -14.76 -15.19
CA ASN A 92 18.81 -14.13 -15.41
C ASN A 92 17.76 -14.38 -14.30
N LYS A 93 18.13 -14.13 -13.05
CA LYS A 93 17.28 -14.26 -11.84
C LYS A 93 15.85 -13.69 -12.00
N ARG A 94 15.69 -12.62 -12.77
CA ARG A 94 14.38 -12.00 -13.04
C ARG A 94 13.41 -12.95 -13.77
N ARG A 95 13.90 -13.78 -14.70
CA ARG A 95 13.05 -14.76 -15.42
C ARG A 95 12.45 -15.79 -14.45
N TRP A 96 13.25 -16.27 -13.50
CA TRP A 96 12.77 -17.22 -12.50
C TRP A 96 11.67 -16.65 -11.61
N GLY A 97 11.70 -15.34 -11.31
CA GLY A 97 10.60 -14.67 -10.62
C GLY A 97 9.28 -14.77 -11.40
N TRP A 98 9.30 -14.52 -12.71
CA TRP A 98 8.12 -14.68 -13.57
C TRP A 98 7.65 -16.13 -13.68
N VAL A 99 8.57 -17.08 -13.75
CA VAL A 99 8.24 -18.51 -13.76
C VAL A 99 7.52 -18.90 -12.46
N LEU A 100 8.03 -18.47 -11.30
CA LEU A 100 7.38 -18.74 -10.02
C LEU A 100 5.96 -18.16 -9.94
N ILE A 101 5.76 -16.93 -10.40
CA ILE A 101 4.43 -16.30 -10.47
C ILE A 101 3.51 -17.11 -11.39
N GLY A 102 3.99 -17.50 -12.58
CA GLY A 102 3.21 -18.30 -13.53
C GLY A 102 2.84 -19.68 -12.97
N VAL A 103 3.77 -20.35 -12.28
CA VAL A 103 3.51 -21.64 -11.62
C VAL A 103 2.51 -21.47 -10.48
N GLY A 104 2.68 -20.45 -9.62
CA GLY A 104 1.74 -20.16 -8.54
C GLY A 104 0.33 -19.87 -9.06
N PHE A 105 0.22 -19.11 -10.15
CA PHE A 105 -1.06 -18.85 -10.82
C PHE A 105 -1.68 -20.13 -11.39
N ALA A 106 -0.90 -20.96 -12.08
CA ALA A 106 -1.39 -22.23 -12.63
C ALA A 106 -1.88 -23.18 -11.53
N ILE A 107 -1.13 -23.31 -10.43
CA ILE A 107 -1.53 -24.10 -9.27
C ILE A 107 -2.84 -23.54 -8.69
N GLY A 108 -2.92 -22.23 -8.47
CA GLY A 108 -4.14 -21.58 -7.98
C GLY A 108 -5.34 -21.82 -8.89
N ALA A 109 -5.16 -21.69 -10.21
CA ALA A 109 -6.21 -21.91 -11.19
C ALA A 109 -6.73 -23.36 -11.18
N VAL A 110 -5.85 -24.35 -11.02
CA VAL A 110 -6.24 -25.76 -10.91
C VAL A 110 -6.94 -26.04 -9.58
N LEU A 111 -6.40 -25.56 -8.47
CA LEU A 111 -6.95 -25.82 -7.13
C LEU A 111 -8.29 -25.11 -6.87
N LEU A 112 -8.51 -23.94 -7.50
CA LEU A 112 -9.70 -23.11 -7.27
C LEU A 112 -10.72 -23.20 -8.42
N TRP A 113 -10.49 -24.07 -9.41
CA TRP A 113 -11.31 -24.15 -10.62
C TRP A 113 -12.79 -24.36 -10.31
N ASP A 114 -13.09 -25.33 -9.45
CA ASP A 114 -14.47 -25.72 -9.13
C ASP A 114 -15.22 -24.65 -8.31
N GLU A 115 -14.49 -23.72 -7.69
CA GLU A 115 -15.07 -22.64 -6.90
C GLU A 115 -15.19 -21.33 -7.68
N PHE A 116 -14.57 -21.23 -8.86
CA PHE A 116 -14.49 -19.98 -9.61
C PHE A 116 -15.86 -19.53 -10.13
N HIS A 117 -16.26 -18.31 -9.79
CA HIS A 117 -17.47 -17.67 -10.30
C HIS A 117 -17.42 -16.13 -10.20
N LEU A 118 -18.26 -15.45 -10.98
CA LEU A 118 -18.33 -13.98 -11.03
C LEU A 118 -19.52 -13.40 -10.23
N LYS A 119 -20.29 -14.24 -9.54
CA LYS A 119 -21.51 -13.80 -8.82
C LYS A 119 -21.22 -12.81 -7.68
N ASN A 120 -19.99 -12.77 -7.18
CA ASN A 120 -19.58 -11.81 -6.15
C ASN A 120 -19.51 -10.38 -6.67
N PHE A 121 -19.38 -10.16 -7.99
CA PHE A 121 -19.36 -8.84 -8.61
C PHE A 121 -20.76 -8.27 -8.90
N ARG A 122 -21.84 -8.95 -8.45
CA ARG A 122 -23.22 -8.49 -8.68
C ARG A 122 -23.50 -7.11 -8.08
N PHE A 123 -22.75 -6.69 -7.06
CA PHE A 123 -22.87 -5.36 -6.44
C PHE A 123 -22.67 -4.20 -7.43
N MET A 124 -21.98 -4.46 -8.54
CA MET A 124 -21.75 -3.47 -9.60
C MET A 124 -23.02 -3.16 -10.40
N VAL A 125 -23.99 -4.06 -10.43
CA VAL A 125 -25.20 -3.93 -11.25
C VAL A 125 -26.46 -3.91 -10.39
N ASN A 126 -26.41 -4.52 -9.21
CA ASN A 126 -27.54 -4.61 -8.30
C ASN A 126 -27.33 -3.72 -7.06
N PRO A 127 -28.17 -2.69 -6.86
CA PRO A 127 -28.08 -1.81 -5.69
C PRO A 127 -28.50 -2.50 -4.38
N ASN A 128 -29.36 -3.52 -4.43
CA ASN A 128 -29.95 -4.15 -3.24
C ASN A 128 -29.22 -5.43 -2.82
N LEU A 129 -27.88 -5.39 -2.83
CA LEU A 129 -27.03 -6.54 -2.55
C LEU A 129 -27.36 -7.25 -1.22
N VAL A 130 -27.69 -6.47 -0.18
CA VAL A 130 -27.92 -7.01 1.17
C VAL A 130 -29.30 -7.65 1.30
N GLU A 131 -30.32 -7.08 0.68
CA GLU A 131 -31.67 -7.66 0.67
C GLU A 131 -31.69 -9.00 -0.05
N ASP A 132 -30.94 -9.11 -1.16
CA ASP A 132 -30.81 -10.35 -1.93
C ASP A 132 -30.06 -11.47 -1.20
N ILE A 133 -29.08 -11.12 -0.35
CA ILE A 133 -28.25 -12.10 0.35
C ILE A 133 -28.81 -12.47 1.72
N ARG A 134 -29.41 -11.51 2.44
CA ARG A 134 -29.85 -11.67 3.84
C ARG A 134 -31.36 -11.64 4.05
N GLY A 135 -32.14 -11.41 2.98
CA GLY A 135 -33.59 -11.32 3.04
C GLY A 135 -34.09 -9.96 3.55
N VAL A 136 -35.37 -9.69 3.33
CA VAL A 136 -36.07 -8.40 3.56
C VAL A 136 -36.07 -7.95 5.04
N ALA A 137 -35.68 -8.81 5.98
CA ALA A 137 -35.92 -8.61 7.42
C ALA A 137 -34.79 -7.96 8.23
N THR A 138 -33.67 -7.51 7.63
CA THR A 138 -32.57 -6.86 8.40
C THR A 138 -32.05 -5.56 7.80
N ALA A 139 -32.83 -4.85 6.97
CA ALA A 139 -32.44 -3.56 6.42
C ALA A 139 -32.59 -2.40 7.44
N GLY A 140 -31.79 -2.45 8.52
CA GLY A 140 -31.49 -1.27 9.33
C GLY A 140 -30.52 -0.29 8.63
N GLY A 141 -30.04 -0.65 7.45
CA GLY A 141 -29.26 0.22 6.57
C GLY A 141 -29.15 -0.40 5.19
N GLN A 142 -29.87 0.15 4.21
CA GLN A 142 -29.51 -0.05 2.81
C GLN A 142 -28.15 0.62 2.60
N PHE A 143 -27.15 -0.15 2.15
CA PHE A 143 -25.89 0.45 1.76
C PHE A 143 -26.09 1.17 0.43
N PRO A 144 -25.56 2.40 0.27
CA PRO A 144 -25.62 3.09 -0.99
C PRO A 144 -24.94 2.25 -2.08
N TRP A 145 -25.45 2.35 -3.30
CA TRP A 145 -24.92 1.60 -4.41
C TRP A 145 -23.44 1.94 -4.63
N VAL A 146 -22.64 0.97 -5.08
CA VAL A 146 -21.18 1.14 -5.20
C VAL A 146 -20.79 2.33 -6.08
N TRP A 147 -21.58 2.61 -7.12
CA TRP A 147 -21.32 3.72 -8.02
C TRP A 147 -21.56 5.07 -7.36
N GLU A 148 -22.54 5.19 -6.46
CA GLU A 148 -22.74 6.42 -5.69
C GLU A 148 -21.56 6.69 -4.77
N ALA A 149 -21.11 5.67 -4.03
CA ALA A 149 -19.92 5.77 -3.18
C ALA A 149 -18.65 6.10 -4.00
N PHE A 150 -18.50 5.48 -5.16
CA PHE A 150 -17.39 5.72 -6.09
C PHE A 150 -17.40 7.16 -6.61
N PHE A 151 -18.52 7.65 -7.14
CA PHE A 151 -18.62 9.01 -7.67
C PHE A 151 -18.50 10.07 -6.59
N ASN A 152 -19.04 9.83 -5.39
CA ASN A 152 -18.83 10.72 -4.25
C ASN A 152 -17.34 10.81 -3.89
N SER A 153 -16.64 9.67 -3.82
CA SER A 153 -15.21 9.64 -3.51
C SER A 153 -14.38 10.30 -4.61
N LEU A 154 -14.70 10.03 -5.88
CA LEU A 154 -14.01 10.61 -7.03
C LEU A 154 -14.21 12.12 -7.10
N PHE A 155 -15.44 12.60 -6.88
CA PHE A 155 -15.77 14.02 -6.85
C PHE A 155 -15.03 14.72 -5.73
N LEU A 156 -15.09 14.16 -4.50
CA LEU A 156 -14.38 14.67 -3.35
C LEU A 156 -12.87 14.79 -3.62
N ALA A 157 -12.24 13.70 -4.06
CA ALA A 157 -10.80 13.66 -4.30
C ALA A 157 -10.37 14.64 -5.41
N SER A 158 -11.14 14.73 -6.49
CA SER A 158 -10.85 15.64 -7.60
C SER A 158 -10.93 17.11 -7.16
N PHE A 159 -12.01 17.50 -6.47
CA PHE A 159 -12.17 18.87 -5.99
C PHE A 159 -11.14 19.24 -4.94
N GLN A 160 -10.89 18.37 -3.96
CA GLN A 160 -9.85 18.59 -2.95
C GLN A 160 -8.48 18.76 -3.61
N THR A 161 -8.12 17.92 -4.58
CA THR A 161 -6.86 18.03 -5.32
C THR A 161 -6.73 19.38 -6.03
N VAL A 162 -7.77 19.83 -6.73
CA VAL A 162 -7.76 21.12 -7.43
C VAL A 162 -7.55 22.27 -6.45
N ILE A 163 -8.25 22.26 -5.31
CA ILE A 163 -8.11 23.33 -4.32
C ILE A 163 -6.70 23.32 -3.72
N VAL A 164 -6.23 22.15 -3.27
CA VAL A 164 -4.91 22.01 -2.64
C VAL A 164 -3.80 22.44 -3.59
N VAL A 165 -3.76 21.90 -4.81
CA VAL A 165 -2.71 22.24 -5.80
C VAL A 165 -2.73 23.72 -6.12
N THR A 166 -3.91 24.31 -6.31
CA THR A 166 -4.03 25.74 -6.64
C THR A 166 -3.53 26.61 -5.50
N VAL A 167 -4.05 26.40 -4.29
CA VAL A 167 -3.72 27.23 -3.13
C VAL A 167 -2.27 27.02 -2.71
N SER A 168 -1.81 25.77 -2.66
CA SER A 168 -0.46 25.46 -2.18
C SER A 168 0.62 25.91 -3.16
N SER A 169 0.40 25.77 -4.47
CA SER A 169 1.37 26.25 -5.46
C SER A 169 1.52 27.78 -5.44
N LEU A 170 0.42 28.52 -5.29
CA LEU A 170 0.45 29.97 -5.17
C LEU A 170 1.14 30.43 -3.87
N ALA A 171 0.79 29.81 -2.74
CA ALA A 171 1.40 30.10 -1.45
C ALA A 171 2.89 29.74 -1.42
N GLY A 172 3.24 28.55 -1.92
CA GLY A 172 4.62 28.06 -2.02
C GLY A 172 5.47 28.89 -2.98
N TYR A 173 4.90 29.35 -4.10
CA TYR A 173 5.58 30.28 -5.01
C TYR A 173 5.89 31.61 -4.31
N TYR A 174 4.90 32.18 -3.62
CA TYR A 174 5.10 33.44 -2.90
C TYR A 174 6.16 33.29 -1.80
N LEU A 175 6.05 32.23 -0.98
CA LEU A 175 7.01 31.93 0.07
C LEU A 175 8.41 31.65 -0.48
N SER A 176 8.55 30.96 -1.60
CA SER A 176 9.88 30.66 -2.15
C SER A 176 10.56 31.90 -2.73
N ARG A 177 9.80 32.83 -3.32
CA ARG A 177 10.37 33.96 -4.08
C ARG A 177 10.44 35.29 -3.33
N PHE A 178 9.54 35.55 -2.37
CA PHE A 178 9.43 36.86 -1.72
C PHE A 178 9.88 36.83 -0.26
N ALA A 179 10.60 37.87 0.15
CA ALA A 179 10.95 38.13 1.54
C ALA A 179 10.02 39.20 2.10
N PHE A 180 9.02 38.78 2.87
CA PHE A 180 8.04 39.67 3.49
C PHE A 180 8.12 39.59 5.03
N THR A 181 7.68 40.67 5.68
CA THR A 181 7.63 40.75 7.14
C THR A 181 6.65 39.72 7.70
N GLY A 182 7.12 38.84 8.58
CA GLY A 182 6.33 37.74 9.15
C GLY A 182 6.52 36.36 8.49
N ARG A 183 7.34 36.25 7.43
CA ARG A 183 7.63 34.97 6.74
C ARG A 183 8.08 33.85 7.70
N SER A 184 9.00 34.16 8.62
CA SER A 184 9.51 33.16 9.58
C SER A 184 8.40 32.67 10.52
N LEU A 185 7.53 33.57 10.99
CA LEU A 185 6.39 33.23 11.84
C LEU A 185 5.37 32.36 11.09
N PHE A 186 5.08 32.70 9.83
CA PHE A 186 4.17 31.92 9.00
C PHE A 186 4.68 30.48 8.81
N LEU A 187 5.96 30.32 8.42
CA LEU A 187 6.57 28.99 8.26
C LEU A 187 6.55 28.19 9.58
N GLN A 188 6.85 28.83 10.70
CA GLN A 188 6.75 28.19 12.01
C GLN A 188 5.30 27.77 12.33
N SER A 189 4.30 28.60 12.01
CA SER A 189 2.90 28.23 12.24
C SER A 189 2.46 27.02 11.41
N LEU A 190 2.94 26.88 10.17
CA LEU A 190 2.65 25.69 9.35
C LEU A 190 3.17 24.42 10.03
N LEU A 191 4.39 24.46 10.59
CA LEU A 191 4.96 23.33 11.33
C LEU A 191 4.17 23.00 12.60
N VAL A 192 3.74 24.02 13.35
CA VAL A 192 2.92 23.83 14.55
C VAL A 192 1.56 23.20 14.20
N LEU A 193 0.91 23.66 13.14
CA LEU A 193 -0.38 23.11 12.68
C LEU A 193 -0.28 21.63 12.33
N GLN A 194 0.84 21.18 11.73
CA GLN A 194 1.07 19.77 11.40
C GLN A 194 1.40 18.89 12.61
N ALA A 195 1.90 19.48 13.70
CA ALA A 195 2.22 18.73 14.91
C ALA A 195 0.97 18.23 15.65
N PHE A 196 -0.18 18.87 15.41
CA PHE A 196 -1.45 18.45 15.99
C PHE A 196 -2.05 17.26 15.24
N PRO A 197 -2.30 16.13 15.90
CA PRO A 197 -2.93 14.98 15.26
C PRO A 197 -4.40 15.32 14.93
N ALA A 198 -4.76 15.29 13.65
CA ALA A 198 -6.08 15.67 13.14
C ALA A 198 -7.25 15.03 13.90
N ILE A 199 -7.08 13.81 14.40
CA ILE A 199 -8.09 13.07 15.17
C ILE A 199 -8.54 13.82 16.45
N THR A 200 -7.64 14.61 17.06
CA THR A 200 -7.96 15.40 18.27
C THR A 200 -8.90 16.56 17.98
N LEU A 201 -8.98 16.99 16.72
CA LEU A 201 -9.83 18.09 16.28
C LEU A 201 -11.21 17.62 15.77
N VAL A 202 -11.52 16.32 15.82
CA VAL A 202 -12.77 15.78 15.25
C VAL A 202 -14.02 16.40 15.89
N ILE A 203 -14.07 16.49 17.22
CA ILE A 203 -15.22 17.10 17.93
C ILE A 203 -15.39 18.58 17.54
N PRO A 204 -14.37 19.45 17.66
CA PRO A 204 -14.54 20.85 17.29
C PRO A 204 -14.83 21.05 15.80
N ILE A 205 -14.22 20.26 14.91
CA ILE A 205 -14.51 20.31 13.47
C ILE A 205 -15.97 19.92 13.20
N PHE A 206 -16.47 18.87 13.85
CA PHE A 206 -17.87 18.46 13.73
C PHE A 206 -18.81 19.59 14.16
N LEU A 207 -18.55 20.25 15.29
CA LEU A 207 -19.36 21.39 15.75
C LEU A 207 -19.37 22.53 14.74
N ILE A 208 -18.23 22.85 14.12
CA ILE A 208 -18.15 23.88 13.06
C ILE A 208 -19.02 23.45 11.86
N VAL A 209 -18.87 22.22 11.38
CA VAL A 209 -19.65 21.68 10.25
C VAL A 209 -21.14 21.68 10.56
N TYR A 210 -21.53 21.37 11.80
CA TYR A 210 -22.90 21.43 12.30
C TYR A 210 -23.46 22.85 12.31
N TRP A 211 -22.74 23.82 12.88
CA TRP A 211 -23.19 25.21 12.93
C TRP A 211 -23.28 25.88 11.56
N VAL A 212 -22.40 25.50 10.62
CA VAL A 212 -22.45 26.00 9.23
C VAL A 212 -23.50 25.26 8.39
N GLY A 213 -24.11 24.19 8.91
CA GLY A 213 -25.18 23.45 8.22
C GLY A 213 -24.68 22.53 7.10
N LEU A 214 -23.41 22.13 7.12
CA LEU A 214 -22.81 21.24 6.12
C LEU A 214 -22.86 19.76 6.50
N VAL A 215 -23.51 19.42 7.61
CA VAL A 215 -23.69 18.02 8.06
C VAL A 215 -24.41 17.22 7.00
N ASN A 216 -23.96 15.99 6.78
CA ASN A 216 -24.48 15.08 5.75
C ASN A 216 -24.36 15.60 4.31
N THR A 217 -23.37 16.48 4.03
CA THR A 217 -23.06 16.93 2.67
C THR A 217 -21.65 16.50 2.25
N ILE A 218 -21.43 16.36 0.94
CA ILE A 218 -20.10 16.06 0.38
C ILE A 218 -19.11 17.24 0.53
N TYR A 219 -19.61 18.47 0.70
CA TYR A 219 -18.79 19.67 0.83
C TYR A 219 -18.06 19.73 2.17
N ALA A 220 -18.66 19.22 3.24
CA ALA A 220 -18.02 19.17 4.57
C ALA A 220 -16.66 18.46 4.54
N PRO A 221 -16.54 17.19 4.10
CA PRO A 221 -15.25 16.53 4.07
C PRO A 221 -14.28 17.14 3.06
N ILE A 222 -14.75 17.70 1.92
CA ILE A 222 -13.88 18.41 0.98
C ILE A 222 -13.16 19.57 1.69
N LEU A 223 -13.92 20.44 2.37
CA LEU A 223 -13.35 21.62 3.03
C LEU A 223 -12.48 21.25 4.23
N VAL A 224 -12.93 20.29 5.04
CA VAL A 224 -12.20 19.85 6.24
C VAL A 224 -10.87 19.21 5.88
N ILE A 225 -10.86 18.24 4.96
CA ILE A 225 -9.62 17.55 4.56
C ILE A 225 -8.66 18.55 3.90
N THR A 226 -9.17 19.39 3.00
CA THR A 226 -8.37 20.46 2.37
C THR A 226 -7.71 21.35 3.41
N ALA A 227 -8.46 21.85 4.39
CA ALA A 227 -7.93 22.76 5.41
C ALA A 227 -6.85 22.10 6.29
N LEU A 228 -7.01 20.82 6.61
CA LEU A 228 -6.04 20.07 7.42
C LEU A 228 -4.76 19.75 6.66
N GLU A 229 -4.86 19.48 5.35
CA GLU A 229 -3.72 19.07 4.53
C GLU A 229 -2.96 20.24 3.91
N LEU A 230 -3.60 21.39 3.70
CA LEU A 230 -2.97 22.56 3.08
C LEU A 230 -1.61 22.93 3.70
N PRO A 231 -1.43 22.97 5.05
CA PRO A 231 -0.14 23.28 5.64
C PRO A 231 0.99 22.31 5.27
N PHE A 232 0.67 21.06 4.92
CA PHE A 232 1.64 20.06 4.47
C PHE A 232 2.07 20.26 3.02
N PHE A 233 1.17 20.77 2.18
CA PHE A 233 1.42 20.96 0.76
C PHE A 233 2.01 22.33 0.39
N ILE A 234 1.98 23.31 1.30
CA ILE A 234 2.64 24.62 1.18
C ILE A 234 4.13 24.50 1.54
#